data_AF-A0A2Z4JXQ2-F1
#
_entry.id   AF-A0A2Z4JXQ2-F1
#
_cell.length_a   1.000
_cell.length_b   1.000
_cell.length_c   1.000
_cell.angle_alpha   90.00
_cell.angle_beta   90.00
_cell.angle_gamma   90.00
#
_symmetry.space_group_name_H-M   'P 1'
#
loop_
_entity.id
_entity.type
_entity.pdbx_description
1 polymer ?
#
loop_
_entity_poly.entity_id
_entity_poly.type
_entity_poly.pdbx_seq_one_letter_code
_entity_poly.pdbx_strand_id
1 'polypeptide(L)'
;MSLDENDRLRLYTLDVGASVEAAWGSSDYEFWLDIEAPQLPALHAALLADSGGEAKSHDEGTDDTIAERCFDILVKRYTGEARATDGLHEFCKANAIKCRWSRWV
;
A
#
# COMPACT_ATOMS: atom_id res chain seq x y z
N MET A 1 9.64 -2.83 -9.76
CA MET A 1 8.25 -3.35 -9.76
C MET A 1 7.41 -2.34 -10.51
N SER A 2 6.81 -2.74 -11.62
CA SER A 2 6.00 -1.85 -12.46
C SER A 2 4.53 -1.87 -12.04
N LEU A 3 3.74 -0.94 -12.58
CA LEU A 3 2.28 -1.06 -12.56
C LEU A 3 1.83 -2.40 -13.14
N ASP A 4 0.66 -2.87 -12.70
CA ASP A 4 0.01 -4.02 -13.34
C ASP A 4 -0.54 -3.66 -14.73
N GLU A 5 -1.12 -4.64 -15.43
CA GLU A 5 -1.74 -4.44 -16.76
C GLU A 5 -2.92 -3.43 -16.77
N ASN A 6 -3.37 -2.97 -15.60
CA ASN A 6 -4.45 -2.01 -15.42
C ASN A 6 -3.95 -0.64 -14.92
N ASP A 7 -2.64 -0.36 -15.02
CA ASP A 7 -2.00 0.85 -14.51
C ASP A 7 -2.23 1.08 -13.00
N ARG A 8 -2.15 -0.01 -12.21
CA ARG A 8 -2.34 0.02 -10.76
C ARG A 8 -1.12 -0.51 -10.02
N LEU A 9 -0.82 0.14 -8.90
CA LEU A 9 -0.02 -0.44 -7.85
C LEU A 9 -0.92 -1.34 -7.00
N ARG A 10 -0.75 -2.65 -7.12
CA ARG A 10 -1.44 -3.64 -6.27
C ARG A 10 -0.50 -4.10 -5.15
N LEU A 11 -0.89 -3.85 -3.91
CA LEU A 11 -0.27 -4.48 -2.75
C LEU A 11 -1.02 -5.78 -2.44
N TYR A 12 -0.32 -6.91 -2.44
CA TYR A 12 -0.88 -8.21 -2.05
C TYR A 12 -0.31 -8.60 -0.69
N THR A 13 -1.18 -8.99 0.24
CA THR A 13 -0.76 -9.51 1.56
C THR A 13 -1.53 -10.76 1.91
N LEU A 14 -0.83 -11.72 2.50
CA LEU A 14 -1.42 -12.90 3.11
C LEU A 14 -1.23 -12.76 4.61
N ASP A 15 -2.33 -12.68 5.35
CA ASP A 15 -2.33 -12.77 6.81
C ASP A 15 -2.71 -14.21 7.17
N VAL A 16 -1.80 -14.92 7.84
CA VAL A 16 -1.97 -16.32 8.23
C VAL A 16 -1.57 -16.51 9.70
N GLY A 17 -2.40 -17.22 10.46
CA GLY A 17 -2.10 -17.61 11.85
C GLY A 17 -3.21 -17.37 12.86
N ALA A 18 -2.98 -17.83 14.10
CA ALA A 18 -4.00 -17.87 15.16
C ALA A 18 -4.55 -16.48 15.57
N SER A 19 -3.75 -15.43 15.43
CA SER A 19 -4.19 -14.04 15.65
C SER A 19 -5.17 -13.54 14.58
N VAL A 20 -5.10 -14.09 13.36
CA VAL A 20 -6.01 -13.78 12.24
C VAL A 20 -7.34 -14.51 12.45
N GLU A 21 -7.30 -15.79 12.83
CA GLU A 21 -8.50 -16.56 13.17
C GLU A 21 -9.27 -15.93 14.34
N ALA A 22 -8.58 -15.43 15.35
CA ALA A 22 -9.21 -14.73 16.48
C ALA A 22 -9.88 -13.40 16.08
N ALA A 23 -9.32 -12.67 15.11
CA ALA A 23 -9.84 -11.38 14.66
C ALA A 23 -10.94 -11.51 13.59
N TRP A 24 -10.86 -12.54 12.75
CA TRP A 24 -11.65 -12.64 11.51
C TRP A 24 -12.40 -13.97 11.34
N GLY A 25 -12.16 -14.96 12.20
CA GLY A 25 -12.82 -16.27 12.16
C GLY A 25 -12.32 -17.21 11.05
N SER A 26 -11.26 -16.82 10.33
CA SER A 26 -10.58 -17.65 9.32
C SER A 26 -9.07 -17.60 9.57
N SER A 27 -8.39 -18.75 9.46
CA SER A 27 -6.94 -18.87 9.67
C SER A 27 -6.12 -18.45 8.45
N ASP A 28 -6.79 -18.26 7.32
CA ASP A 28 -6.19 -18.04 6.00
C ASP A 28 -6.94 -16.85 5.38
N TYR A 29 -6.26 -15.72 5.19
CA TYR A 29 -6.91 -14.53 4.67
C TYR A 29 -6.04 -13.80 3.66
N GLU A 30 -6.57 -13.65 2.44
CA GLU A 30 -5.94 -12.89 1.35
C GLU A 30 -6.58 -11.52 1.18
N PHE A 31 -5.74 -10.48 1.17
CA PHE A 31 -6.16 -9.11 0.94
C PHE A 31 -5.30 -8.47 -0.15
N TRP A 32 -5.92 -7.58 -0.92
CA TRP A 32 -5.18 -6.68 -1.80
C TRP A 32 -5.73 -5.26 -1.76
N LEU A 33 -4.82 -4.31 -1.96
CA LEU A 33 -5.13 -2.90 -2.11
C LEU A 33 -4.64 -2.42 -3.47
N ASP A 34 -5.57 -1.90 -4.28
CA ASP A 34 -5.26 -1.33 -5.58
C ASP A 34 -5.23 0.20 -5.48
N ILE A 35 -4.14 0.80 -5.94
CA ILE A 35 -3.96 2.25 -6.05
C ILE A 35 -3.71 2.57 -7.52
N GLU A 36 -4.56 3.40 -8.11
CA GLU A 36 -4.43 3.77 -9.53
C GLU A 36 -3.25 4.73 -9.74
N ALA A 37 -2.57 4.64 -10.89
CA ALA A 37 -1.40 5.47 -11.21
C ALA A 37 -1.58 6.97 -10.92
N PRO A 38 -2.73 7.61 -11.23
CA PRO A 38 -2.94 9.04 -10.93
C PRO A 38 -2.91 9.39 -9.43
N GLN A 39 -3.03 8.40 -8.55
CA GLN A 39 -2.98 8.58 -7.10
C GLN A 39 -1.57 8.39 -6.53
N LEU A 40 -0.62 7.85 -7.30
CA LEU A 40 0.74 7.56 -6.84
C LEU A 40 1.53 8.81 -6.42
N PRO A 41 1.46 9.95 -7.13
CA PRO A 41 2.14 11.17 -6.65
C PRO A 41 1.64 11.63 -5.29
N ALA A 42 0.33 11.56 -5.06
CA ALA A 42 -0.29 11.93 -3.79
C ALA A 42 0.08 10.92 -2.68
N LEU A 43 0.06 9.62 -2.98
CA LEU A 43 0.51 8.57 -2.07
C LEU A 43 1.97 8.76 -1.67
N HIS A 44 2.85 8.96 -2.63
CA HIS A 44 4.28 9.16 -2.39
C HIS A 44 4.53 10.38 -1.50
N ALA A 45 3.86 11.50 -1.77
CA ALA A 45 3.97 12.71 -0.96
C ALA A 45 3.50 12.48 0.48
N ALA A 46 2.36 11.79 0.67
CA ALA A 46 1.84 11.45 1.99
C ALA A 46 2.79 10.51 2.75
N LEU A 47 3.30 9.48 2.09
CA LEU A 47 4.24 8.51 2.67
C LEU A 47 5.54 9.19 3.11
N LEU A 48 6.08 10.10 2.31
CA LEU A 48 7.29 10.85 2.66
C LEU A 48 7.06 11.78 3.86
N ALA A 49 5.93 12.49 3.87
CA ALA A 49 5.56 13.38 4.98
C ALA A 49 5.43 12.62 6.30
N ASP A 50 4.84 11.42 6.27
CA ASP A 50 4.68 10.57 7.45
C ASP A 50 6.02 9.93 7.90
N SER A 51 6.90 9.58 6.95
CA SER A 51 8.22 8.97 7.22
C SER A 51 9.26 9.95 7.78
N GLY A 52 8.97 11.25 7.85
CA GLY A 52 9.95 12.31 8.17
C GLY A 52 11.07 12.43 7.14
N GLY A 53 10.88 11.89 5.94
CA GLY A 53 11.88 11.88 4.88
C GLY A 53 11.85 13.19 4.08
N GLU A 54 13.00 13.80 3.85
CA GLU A 54 13.10 14.90 2.89
C GLU A 54 12.82 14.36 1.48
N ALA A 55 11.76 14.88 0.86
CA ALA A 55 11.51 14.71 -0.56
C ALA A 55 12.68 15.36 -1.32
N LYS A 56 13.72 14.59 -1.61
CA LYS A 56 14.78 15.07 -2.49
C LYS A 56 14.17 15.27 -3.88
N SER A 57 13.97 16.53 -4.21
CA SER A 57 13.44 16.98 -5.48
C SER A 57 14.27 16.47 -6.65
N HIS A 58 13.61 16.38 -7.80
CA HIS A 58 14.15 16.20 -9.15
C HIS A 58 14.31 14.76 -9.64
N ASP A 59 13.20 14.22 -10.13
CA ASP A 59 13.11 13.79 -11.53
C ASP A 59 11.61 13.78 -11.90
N GLU A 60 11.24 14.13 -13.13
CA GLU A 60 9.93 13.78 -13.72
C GLU A 60 9.88 12.25 -13.92
N GLY A 61 10.00 11.52 -12.80
CA GLY A 61 10.02 10.08 -12.78
C GLY A 61 8.68 9.56 -13.27
N THR A 62 8.74 8.58 -14.16
CA THR A 62 7.56 7.86 -14.64
C THR A 62 6.73 7.33 -13.48
N ASP A 63 5.45 7.07 -13.71
CA ASP A 63 4.55 6.49 -12.69
C ASP A 63 5.12 5.20 -12.08
N ASP A 64 5.87 4.41 -12.86
CA ASP A 64 6.62 3.24 -12.38
C ASP A 64 7.68 3.60 -11.33
N THR A 65 8.44 4.68 -11.53
CA THR A 65 9.46 5.12 -10.56
C THR A 65 8.81 5.56 -9.26
N ILE A 66 7.64 6.20 -9.33
CA ILE A 66 6.87 6.61 -8.14
C ILE A 66 6.28 5.37 -7.44
N ALA A 67 5.77 4.40 -8.20
CA ALA A 67 5.27 3.13 -7.70
C ALA A 67 6.34 2.37 -6.92
N GLU A 68 7.56 2.27 -7.47
CA GLU A 68 8.70 1.62 -6.80
C GLU A 68 9.06 2.29 -5.46
N ARG A 69 9.12 3.63 -5.43
CA ARG A 69 9.40 4.37 -4.20
C ARG A 69 8.30 4.19 -3.15
N CYS A 70 7.04 4.22 -3.56
CA CYS A 70 5.92 3.94 -2.67
C CYS A 70 6.06 2.54 -2.07
N PHE A 71 6.33 1.54 -2.92
CA PHE A 71 6.51 0.16 -2.48
C PHE A 71 7.64 0.02 -1.46
N ASP A 72 8.81 0.63 -1.70
CA ASP A 72 9.93 0.58 -0.76
C ASP A 72 9.58 1.13 0.63
N ILE A 73 8.82 2.23 0.69
CA ILE A 73 8.36 2.80 1.97
C ILE A 73 7.33 1.88 2.63
N LEU A 74 6.39 1.35 1.86
CA LEU A 74 5.35 0.45 2.36
C LEU A 74 5.95 -0.84 2.91
N VAL A 75 6.93 -1.42 2.23
CA VAL A 75 7.68 -2.60 2.72
C VAL A 75 8.37 -2.26 4.03
N LYS A 76 9.10 -1.15 4.12
CA LYS A 76 9.79 -0.76 5.37
C LYS A 76 8.82 -0.55 6.54
N ARG A 77 7.63 -0.02 6.25
CA ARG A 77 6.62 0.31 7.27
C ARG A 77 5.80 -0.89 7.72
N TYR A 78 5.36 -1.71 6.78
CA TYR A 78 4.31 -2.71 7.04
C TYR A 78 4.80 -4.16 6.98
N THR A 79 6.09 -4.41 6.71
CA THR A 79 6.62 -5.78 6.74
C THR A 79 6.54 -6.37 8.14
N GLY A 80 5.93 -7.55 8.25
CA GLY A 80 5.78 -8.27 9.52
C GLY A 80 4.68 -7.73 10.42
N GLU A 81 3.91 -6.74 9.96
CA GLU A 81 2.81 -6.16 10.71
C GLU A 81 1.48 -6.81 10.27
N ALA A 82 0.79 -7.43 11.22
CA ALA A 82 -0.54 -7.96 10.98
C ALA A 82 -1.47 -6.81 10.55
N ARG A 83 -2.35 -7.04 9.58
CA ARG A 83 -3.30 -6.04 9.07
C ARG A 83 -2.64 -4.86 8.33
N ALA A 84 -1.47 -5.08 7.74
CA ALA A 84 -0.79 -4.11 6.87
C ALA A 84 -1.72 -3.44 5.84
N THR A 85 -2.60 -4.21 5.19
CA THR A 85 -3.57 -3.72 4.20
C THR A 85 -4.68 -2.86 4.80
N ASP A 86 -5.15 -3.18 6.01
CA ASP A 86 -6.09 -2.31 6.74
C ASP A 86 -5.41 -1.00 7.13
N GLY A 87 -4.19 -1.07 7.67
CA GLY A 87 -3.40 0.10 8.07
C GLY A 87 -3.14 1.03 6.89
N LEU A 88 -2.81 0.47 5.72
CA LEU A 88 -2.63 1.22 4.49
C LEU A 88 -3.96 1.78 3.96
N HIS A 89 -5.06 1.03 4.04
CA HIS A 89 -6.38 1.51 3.63
C HIS A 89 -6.84 2.71 4.47
N GLU A 90 -6.68 2.65 5.80
CA GLU A 90 -6.97 3.77 6.69
C GLU A 90 -6.05 4.96 6.43
N PHE A 91 -4.76 4.71 6.15
CA PHE A 91 -3.83 5.75 5.73
C PHE A 91 -4.28 6.44 4.42
N CYS A 92 -4.70 5.67 3.41
CA CYS A 92 -5.21 6.21 2.16
C CYS A 92 -6.47 7.05 2.39
N LYS A 93 -7.42 6.59 3.22
CA LYS A 93 -8.62 7.38 3.57
C LYS A 93 -8.25 8.69 4.25
N ALA A 94 -7.36 8.67 5.23
CA ALA A 94 -6.94 9.86 5.97
C ALA A 94 -6.30 10.92 5.07
N ASN A 95 -5.62 10.49 4.00
CA ASN A 95 -4.96 11.36 3.03
C ASN A 95 -5.78 11.61 1.76
N ALA A 96 -7.07 11.22 1.74
CA ALA A 96 -7.96 11.35 0.58
C ALA A 96 -7.43 10.69 -0.71
N ILE A 97 -6.64 9.63 -0.57
CA ILE A 97 -6.08 8.83 -1.66
C ILE A 97 -7.13 7.79 -2.06
N LYS A 98 -7.56 7.83 -3.32
CA LYS A 98 -8.48 6.81 -3.83
C LYS A 98 -7.75 5.48 -3.94
N CYS A 99 -8.29 4.47 -3.27
CA CYS A 99 -7.82 3.10 -3.34
C CYS A 99 -9.01 2.15 -3.36
N ARG A 100 -8.83 0.98 -3.95
CA ARG A 100 -9.81 -0.10 -3.90
C ARG A 100 -9.26 -1.18 -2.97
N TRP A 101 -9.92 -1.33 -1.82
CA TRP A 101 -9.64 -2.41 -0.90
C TRP A 101 -10.52 -3.61 -1.24
N SER A 102 -9.92 -4.79 -1.30
CA SER A 102 -10.62 -6.03 -1.64
C SER A 102 -10.00 -7.19 -0.87
N ARG A 103 -10.83 -8.21 -0.65
CA ARG A 103 -10.59 -9.26 0.34
C ARG A 103 -11.19 -10.56 -0.17
N TRP A 104 -10.52 -11.69 0.00
CA TRP A 104 -11.08 -13.01 -0.25
C TRP A 104 -11.10 -13.80 1.06
N VAL A 105 -12.22 -14.48 1.31
CA VAL A 105 -12.44 -15.34 2.49
C VAL A 105 -12.63 -16.76 2.00
#